data_AF-A0A7X3HIV2-F1
#
_entry.id   AF-A0A7X3HIV2-F1
#
_cell.length_a   1.000
_cell.length_b   1.000
_cell.length_c   1.000
_cell.angle_alpha   90.00
_cell.angle_beta   90.00
_cell.angle_gamma   90.00
#
_symmetry.space_group_name_H-M   'P 1'
#
loop_
_entity.id
_entity.type
_entity.pdbx_description
1 polymer ?
#
loop_
_entity_poly.entity_id
_entity_poly.type
_entity_poly.pdbx_seq_one_letter_code
_entity_poly.pdbx_strand_id
1 'polypeptide(L)'
;MPDLATVATVLSSVKTATDIAKFLRESDLSLERAELKSKLADLIGALADTKIELVEVQETLAAKDKRIAELEEAFQSKDTLVRFSDAFYEVGADGKPTGIPYCLRCWESDHRKRQLVEKTFDKKVCTSCGHLYASGNAYPL
;
A
#
# COMPACT_ATOMS: atom_id res chain seq x y z
N MET A 1 8.69 -7.22 -11.82
CA MET A 1 7.40 -7.80 -11.36
C MET A 1 6.31 -7.19 -12.22
N PRO A 2 5.22 -7.93 -12.54
CA PRO A 2 4.09 -7.32 -13.22
C PRO A 2 3.53 -6.19 -12.36
N ASP A 3 3.38 -5.02 -12.96
CA ASP A 3 2.77 -3.84 -12.34
C ASP A 3 1.32 -3.67 -12.79
N LEU A 4 0.60 -2.75 -12.16
CA LEU A 4 -0.80 -2.42 -12.49
C LEU A 4 -0.99 -2.08 -13.98
N ALA A 5 0.01 -1.44 -14.61
CA ALA A 5 -0.03 -1.08 -16.03
C ALA A 5 0.05 -2.32 -16.95
N THR A 6 0.88 -3.29 -16.59
CA THR A 6 1.01 -4.57 -17.29
C THR A 6 -0.30 -5.36 -17.20
N VAL A 7 -0.92 -5.44 -16.02
CA VAL A 7 -2.20 -6.14 -15.84
C VAL A 7 -3.33 -5.46 -16.62
N ALA A 8 -3.38 -4.12 -16.62
CA ALA A 8 -4.35 -3.37 -17.42
C ALA A 8 -4.22 -3.63 -18.93
N THR A 9 -2.98 -3.75 -19.42
CA THR A 9 -2.69 -4.07 -20.84
C THR A 9 -3.11 -5.50 -21.21
N VAL A 10 -2.94 -6.46 -20.30
CA VAL A 10 -3.41 -7.83 -20.51
C VAL A 10 -4.94 -7.88 -20.49
N LEU A 11 -5.60 -7.18 -19.55
CA LEU A 11 -7.06 -7.06 -19.50
C LEU A 11 -7.65 -6.48 -20.79
N SER A 12 -7.01 -5.46 -21.39
CA SER A 12 -7.45 -4.93 -22.68
C SER A 12 -7.29 -5.95 -23.80
N SER A 13 -6.20 -6.71 -23.80
CA SER A 13 -5.94 -7.75 -24.79
C SER A 13 -6.96 -8.90 -24.71
N VAL A 14 -7.32 -9.32 -23.49
CA VAL A 14 -8.36 -10.33 -23.24
C VAL A 14 -9.74 -9.83 -23.67
N LYS A 15 -10.04 -8.55 -23.44
CA LYS A 15 -11.26 -7.91 -23.95
C LYS A 15 -11.31 -7.94 -25.48
N THR A 16 -10.22 -7.57 -26.16
CA THR A 16 -10.14 -7.64 -27.63
C THR A 16 -10.36 -9.07 -28.12
N ALA A 17 -9.74 -10.07 -27.50
CA ALA A 17 -9.95 -11.47 -27.84
C ALA A 17 -11.41 -11.91 -27.64
N THR A 18 -12.06 -11.45 -26.57
CA THR A 18 -13.47 -11.72 -26.29
C THR A 18 -14.38 -11.11 -27.34
N ASP A 19 -14.11 -9.87 -27.74
CA ASP A 19 -14.89 -9.15 -28.74
C ASP A 19 -14.74 -9.82 -30.13
N ILE A 20 -13.54 -10.31 -30.48
CA ILE A 20 -13.33 -11.13 -31.69
C ILE A 20 -14.11 -12.45 -31.62
N ALA A 21 -14.06 -13.17 -30.49
CA ALA A 21 -14.77 -14.44 -30.35
C ALA A 21 -16.30 -14.27 -30.45
N LYS A 22 -16.84 -13.18 -29.90
CA LYS A 22 -18.26 -12.81 -30.05
C LYS A 22 -18.62 -12.53 -31.50
N PHE A 23 -17.81 -11.72 -32.19
CA PHE A 23 -18.02 -11.41 -33.60
C PHE A 23 -18.04 -12.68 -34.48
N LEU A 24 -17.12 -13.62 -34.25
CA LEU A 24 -17.08 -14.90 -34.96
C LEU A 24 -18.31 -15.77 -34.67
N ARG A 25 -18.86 -15.71 -33.45
CA ARG A 25 -20.07 -16.45 -33.05
C ARG A 25 -21.34 -15.89 -33.71
N GLU A 26 -21.38 -14.57 -33.88
CA GLU A 26 -22.51 -13.84 -34.47
C GLU A 26 -22.48 -13.83 -36.00
N SER A 27 -21.29 -13.95 -36.60
CA SER A 27 -21.12 -14.03 -38.06
C SER A 27 -21.69 -15.32 -38.62
N ASP A 28 -22.53 -15.22 -39.66
CA ASP A 28 -23.20 -16.36 -40.29
C ASP A 28 -22.26 -17.11 -41.25
N LEU A 29 -21.16 -17.64 -40.72
CA LEU A 29 -20.21 -18.46 -41.47
C LEU A 29 -20.85 -19.81 -41.81
N SER A 30 -20.78 -20.23 -43.07
CA SER A 30 -21.41 -21.45 -43.61
C SER A 30 -20.77 -22.77 -43.14
N LEU A 31 -20.05 -22.77 -42.02
CA LEU A 31 -19.20 -23.87 -41.55
C LEU A 31 -19.90 -24.58 -40.39
N GLU A 32 -20.09 -25.91 -40.51
CA GLU A 32 -20.59 -26.87 -39.50
C GLU A 32 -21.11 -26.24 -38.19
N ARG A 33 -22.33 -25.70 -38.28
CA ARG A 33 -22.86 -24.64 -37.39
C ARG A 33 -22.95 -24.97 -35.90
N ALA A 34 -22.99 -26.25 -35.50
CA ALA A 34 -23.25 -26.61 -34.11
C ALA A 34 -21.98 -26.72 -33.27
N GLU A 35 -20.98 -27.45 -33.76
CA GLU A 35 -19.74 -27.71 -33.02
C GLU A 35 -18.90 -26.44 -32.88
N LEU A 36 -18.75 -25.68 -33.97
CA LEU A 36 -18.04 -24.39 -33.96
C LEU A 36 -18.67 -23.37 -33.01
N LYS A 37 -20.01 -23.27 -32.98
CA LYS A 37 -20.71 -22.39 -32.03
C LYS A 37 -20.51 -22.81 -30.59
N SER A 38 -20.48 -24.11 -30.31
CA SER A 38 -20.16 -24.63 -28.98
C SER A 38 -18.74 -24.26 -28.57
N LYS A 39 -17.73 -24.48 -29.45
CA LYS A 39 -16.33 -24.12 -29.16
C LYS A 39 -16.13 -22.62 -28.94
N LEU A 40 -16.85 -21.78 -29.68
CA LEU A 40 -16.82 -20.33 -29.47
C LEU A 40 -17.48 -19.93 -28.14
N ALA A 41 -18.55 -20.60 -27.72
CA ALA A 41 -19.14 -20.39 -26.41
C ALA A 41 -18.17 -20.79 -25.30
N ASP A 42 -17.50 -21.94 -25.42
CA ASP A 42 -16.48 -22.40 -24.48
C ASP A 42 -15.31 -21.39 -24.40
N LEU A 43 -14.85 -20.89 -25.55
CA LEU A 43 -13.80 -19.87 -25.61
C LEU A 43 -14.20 -18.57 -24.92
N ILE A 44 -15.42 -18.07 -25.19
CA ILE A 44 -15.93 -16.85 -24.53
C ILE A 44 -16.04 -17.06 -23.02
N GLY A 45 -16.47 -18.25 -22.58
CA GLY A 45 -16.48 -18.62 -21.17
C GLY A 45 -15.09 -18.56 -20.55
N ALA A 46 -14.12 -19.25 -21.14
CA ALA A 46 -12.74 -19.25 -20.66
C ALA A 46 -12.11 -17.85 -20.61
N LEU A 47 -12.41 -16.99 -21.59
CA LEU A 47 -11.95 -15.59 -21.58
C LEU A 47 -12.63 -14.75 -20.50
N ALA A 48 -13.91 -15.01 -20.21
CA ALA A 48 -14.62 -14.35 -19.12
C ALA A 48 -14.04 -14.74 -17.76
N ASP A 49 -13.76 -16.02 -17.55
CA ASP A 49 -13.13 -16.53 -16.33
C ASP A 49 -11.73 -15.93 -16.14
N THR A 50 -10.92 -15.93 -17.21
CA THR A 50 -9.59 -15.31 -17.20
C THR A 50 -9.66 -13.82 -16.85
N LYS A 51 -10.69 -13.11 -17.36
CA LYS A 51 -10.89 -11.69 -17.06
C LYS A 51 -11.21 -11.47 -15.58
N ILE A 52 -12.02 -12.36 -14.97
CA ILE A 52 -12.35 -12.29 -13.54
C ILE A 52 -11.08 -12.48 -12.71
N GLU A 53 -10.30 -13.52 -12.98
CA GLU A 53 -9.03 -13.79 -12.28
C GLU A 53 -8.05 -12.60 -12.40
N LEU A 54 -7.95 -11.98 -13.59
CA LEU A 54 -7.09 -10.81 -13.78
C LEU A 54 -7.56 -9.58 -13.01
N VAL A 55 -8.86 -9.39 -12.83
CA VAL A 55 -9.40 -8.29 -11.99
C VAL A 55 -9.02 -8.53 -10.53
N GLU A 56 -9.14 -9.75 -10.02
CA GLU A 56 -8.73 -10.08 -8.64
C GLU A 56 -7.23 -9.86 -8.43
N VAL A 57 -6.40 -10.20 -9.42
CA VAL A 57 -4.96 -9.90 -9.40
C VAL A 57 -4.70 -8.39 -9.40
N GLN A 58 -5.44 -7.62 -10.21
CA GLN A 58 -5.33 -6.17 -10.26
C GLN A 58 -5.65 -5.52 -8.91
N GLU A 59 -6.73 -5.96 -8.26
CA GLU A 59 -7.13 -5.48 -6.93
C GLU A 59 -6.09 -5.83 -5.86
N THR A 60 -5.57 -7.05 -5.90
CA THR A 60 -4.53 -7.52 -4.98
C THR A 60 -3.24 -6.71 -5.12
N LEU A 61 -2.82 -6.40 -6.35
CA LEU A 61 -1.66 -5.56 -6.61
C LEU A 61 -1.89 -4.13 -6.13
N ALA A 62 -3.05 -3.54 -6.43
CA ALA A 62 -3.39 -2.19 -5.94
C ALA A 62 -3.37 -2.09 -4.42
N ALA A 63 -3.88 -3.11 -3.71
CA ALA A 63 -3.82 -3.16 -2.26
C ALA A 63 -2.38 -3.27 -1.73
N LYS A 64 -1.53 -4.07 -2.41
CA LYS A 64 -0.11 -4.20 -2.06
C LYS A 64 0.66 -2.91 -2.32
N ASP A 65 0.47 -2.26 -3.45
CA ASP A 65 1.14 -1.00 -3.79
C ASP A 65 0.75 0.11 -2.82
N LYS A 66 -0.53 0.19 -2.43
CA LYS A 66 -0.97 1.10 -1.37
C LYS A 66 -0.25 0.81 -0.05
N ARG A 67 -0.13 -0.47 0.32
CA ARG A 67 0.55 -0.86 1.55
C ARG A 67 2.05 -0.56 1.51
N ILE A 68 2.68 -0.73 0.35
CA ILE A 68 4.08 -0.34 0.13
C ILE A 68 4.23 1.16 0.30
N ALA A 69 3.37 1.98 -0.32
CA ALA A 69 3.41 3.43 -0.17
C ALA A 69 3.23 3.88 1.29
N GLU A 70 2.28 3.28 2.03
CA GLU A 70 2.09 3.52 3.47
C GLU A 70 3.34 3.17 4.29
N LEU A 71 4.00 2.05 3.95
CA LEU A 71 5.22 1.62 4.62
C LEU A 71 6.41 2.52 4.26
N GLU A 72 6.56 2.89 3.00
CA GLU A 72 7.60 3.81 2.52
C GLU A 72 7.47 5.19 3.18
N GLU A 73 6.25 5.72 3.31
CA GLU A 73 5.99 6.97 4.06
C GLU A 73 6.39 6.83 5.53
N ALA A 74 6.03 5.70 6.17
CA ALA A 74 6.43 5.41 7.54
C ALA A 74 7.96 5.30 7.68
N PHE A 75 8.65 4.69 6.71
CA PHE A 75 10.11 4.56 6.70
C PHE A 75 10.84 5.87 6.42
N GLN A 76 10.40 6.69 5.46
CA GLN A 76 11.00 8.01 5.21
C GLN A 76 10.93 8.90 6.44
N SER A 77 9.88 8.73 7.25
CA SER A 77 9.75 9.47 8.50
C SER A 77 10.79 9.06 9.57
N LYS A 78 11.54 7.95 9.37
CA LYS A 78 12.62 7.45 10.24
C LYS A 78 13.96 8.14 10.04
N ASP A 79 14.31 8.51 8.81
CA ASP A 79 15.60 9.12 8.49
C ASP A 79 15.73 10.56 9.01
N THR A 80 14.64 11.16 9.46
CA THR A 80 14.64 12.52 10.02
C THR A 80 14.70 12.55 11.55
N LEU A 81 14.77 11.39 12.21
CA LEU A 81 14.70 11.32 13.68
C LEU A 81 15.99 10.78 14.28
N VAL A 82 16.48 11.44 15.32
CA VAL A 82 17.58 10.98 16.16
C VAL A 82 17.06 10.57 17.53
N ARG A 83 17.52 9.42 18.02
CA ARG A 83 17.22 8.98 19.39
C ARG A 83 18.11 9.76 20.35
N PHE A 84 17.51 10.36 21.36
CA PHE A 84 18.24 10.97 22.46
C PHE A 84 17.57 10.60 23.78
N SER A 85 18.31 9.95 24.67
CA SER A 85 17.77 9.34 25.89
C SER A 85 16.63 8.34 25.60
N ASP A 86 15.46 8.54 26.20
CA ASP A 86 14.26 7.73 26.17
C ASP A 86 13.21 8.24 25.16
N ALA A 87 13.58 9.18 24.27
CA ALA A 87 12.67 9.71 23.24
C ALA A 87 13.38 9.92 21.88
N PHE A 88 12.58 10.12 20.84
CA PHE A 88 13.06 10.54 19.51
C PHE A 88 12.83 12.03 19.29
N TYR A 89 13.66 12.67 18.49
CA TYR A 89 13.58 14.10 18.14
C TYR A 89 13.84 14.28 16.66
N GLU A 90 13.43 15.41 16.11
CA GLU A 90 13.87 15.80 14.76
C GLU A 90 15.36 16.12 14.76
N VAL A 91 16.00 15.93 13.60
CA VAL A 91 17.40 16.31 13.38
C VAL A 91 17.45 17.75 12.89
N GLY A 92 18.05 18.63 13.68
CA GLY A 92 18.32 20.02 13.29
C GLY A 92 19.39 20.15 12.22
N ALA A 93 19.58 21.36 11.69
CA ALA A 93 20.59 21.63 10.64
C ALA A 93 22.04 21.32 11.07
N ASP A 94 22.30 21.26 12.38
CA ASP A 94 23.59 20.91 12.98
C ASP A 94 23.72 19.42 13.33
N GLY A 95 22.75 18.59 12.91
CA GLY A 95 22.71 17.16 13.21
C GLY A 95 22.27 16.82 14.65
N LYS A 96 21.89 17.82 15.46
CA LYS A 96 21.50 17.61 16.86
C LYS A 96 19.99 17.38 17.01
N PRO A 97 19.56 16.71 18.09
CA PRO A 97 18.15 16.55 18.40
C PRO A 97 17.51 17.92 18.67
N THR A 98 16.40 18.24 18.01
CA THR A 98 15.69 19.51 18.16
C THR A 98 14.17 19.31 18.27
N GLY A 99 13.48 20.31 18.81
CA GLY A 99 12.02 20.35 18.89
C GLY A 99 11.41 19.47 19.97
N ILE A 100 10.13 19.15 19.78
CA ILE A 100 9.32 18.40 20.74
C ILE A 100 9.61 16.89 20.60
N PRO A 101 9.90 16.18 21.70
CA PRO A 101 10.17 14.74 21.64
C PRO A 101 8.96 13.93 21.19
N TYR A 102 9.23 12.84 20.48
CA TYR A 102 8.29 11.81 20.10
C TYR A 102 8.43 10.57 20.98
N CYS A 103 7.31 9.87 21.15
CA CYS A 103 7.21 8.61 21.89
C CYS A 103 8.08 7.50 21.30
N LEU A 104 9.11 7.06 22.04
CA LEU A 104 9.97 5.92 21.69
C LEU A 104 9.16 4.67 21.36
N ARG A 105 8.19 4.32 22.22
CA ARG A 105 7.40 3.10 22.07
C ARG A 105 6.58 3.08 20.78
N CYS A 106 5.83 4.16 20.51
CA CYS A 106 4.99 4.25 19.31
C CYS A 106 5.83 4.32 18.03
N TRP A 107 7.04 4.85 18.14
CA TRP A 107 7.99 4.87 17.05
C TRP A 107 8.57 3.48 16.77
N GLU A 108 9.03 2.76 17.80
CA GLU A 108 9.60 1.41 17.65
C GLU A 108 8.54 0.35 17.27
N SER A 109 7.30 0.49 17.74
CA SER A 109 6.22 -0.45 17.39
C SER A 109 5.62 -0.18 16.01
N ASP A 110 5.22 1.06 15.75
CA ASP A 110 4.33 1.38 14.63
C ASP A 110 4.91 2.48 13.71
N HIS A 111 6.13 2.94 13.96
CA HIS A 111 6.80 4.02 13.21
C HIS A 111 5.95 5.30 13.13
N ARG A 112 5.17 5.59 14.19
CA ARG A 112 4.30 6.77 14.27
C ARG A 112 4.94 7.87 15.11
N LYS A 113 5.10 9.06 14.51
CA LYS A 113 5.53 10.30 15.18
C LYS A 113 4.44 10.81 16.13
N ARG A 114 4.43 10.33 17.38
CA ARG A 114 3.51 10.81 18.43
C ARG A 114 4.25 11.76 19.36
N GLN A 115 3.98 13.06 19.24
CA GLN A 115 4.57 14.06 20.13
C GLN A 115 4.16 13.78 21.57
N LEU A 116 5.12 13.93 22.48
CA LEU A 116 4.85 13.88 23.90
C LEU A 116 4.32 15.22 24.37
N VAL A 117 3.30 15.17 25.22
CA VAL A 117 2.71 16.37 25.84
C VAL A 117 3.09 16.42 27.32
N GLU A 118 3.20 17.60 27.89
CA GLU A 118 3.44 17.76 29.32
C GLU A 118 2.19 17.32 30.11
N LYS A 119 2.39 16.47 31.12
CA LYS A 119 1.36 16.05 32.06
C LYS A 119 1.55 16.73 33.42
N THR A 120 2.79 16.80 33.87
CA THR A 120 3.25 17.54 35.04
C THR A 120 4.57 18.21 34.70
N PHE A 121 5.05 19.13 35.55
CA PHE A 121 6.33 19.83 35.36
C PHE A 121 7.50 18.88 35.06
N ASP A 122 7.48 17.68 35.65
CA ASP A 122 8.54 16.68 35.58
C ASP A 122 8.19 15.45 34.72
N LYS A 123 7.02 15.41 34.06
CA LYS A 123 6.60 14.25 33.27
C LYS A 123 5.93 14.63 31.97
N LYS A 124 6.36 13.95 30.91
CA LYS A 124 5.69 13.97 29.60
C LYS A 124 4.92 12.67 29.39
N VAL A 125 3.86 12.72 28.58
CA VAL A 125 3.01 11.57 28.28
C VAL A 125 2.72 11.49 26.79
N CYS A 126 2.68 10.27 26.26
CA CYS A 126 2.12 10.04 24.92
C CYS A 126 0.60 9.93 25.03
N THR A 127 -0.15 10.81 24.38
CA THR A 127 -1.62 10.76 24.36
C THR A 127 -2.18 9.54 23.62
N SER A 128 -1.38 8.91 22.76
CA SER A 128 -1.81 7.74 21.98
C SER A 128 -1.67 6.41 22.73
N CYS A 129 -0.61 6.23 23.53
CA CYS A 129 -0.32 4.95 24.21
C CYS A 129 -0.23 5.05 25.73
N GLY A 130 -0.35 6.25 26.30
CA GLY A 130 -0.32 6.51 27.74
C GLY A 130 1.05 6.36 28.41
N HIS A 131 2.11 6.07 27.66
CA HIS A 131 3.45 5.92 28.22
C HIS A 131 3.94 7.24 28.81
N LEU A 132 4.50 7.17 30.03
CA LEU A 132 5.01 8.31 30.79
C LEU A 132 6.53 8.36 30.68
N TYR A 133 7.06 9.55 30.42
CA TYR A 133 8.47 9.84 30.26
C TYR A 133 8.89 10.84 31.35
N ALA A 134 10.06 10.63 31.95
CA ALA A 134 10.59 11.56 32.94
C ALA A 134 11.20 12.78 32.24
N SER A 135 10.79 13.98 32.63
CA SER A 135 11.36 15.23 32.12
C SER A 135 12.79 15.50 32.60
N GLY A 136 13.30 14.72 33.57
CA GLY A 136 14.62 14.88 34.18
C GLY A 136 15.82 14.43 33.32
N ASN A 137 15.59 13.73 32.20
CA ASN A 137 16.66 13.33 31.29
C ASN A 137 16.93 14.45 30.27
N ALA A 138 17.75 15.43 30.65
CA ALA A 138 18.48 16.39 29.81
C ALA A 138 17.93 16.61 28.38
N TYR A 139 16.68 17.06 28.22
CA TYR A 139 16.13 17.38 26.91
C TYR A 139 16.99 18.50 26.30
N PRO A 140 17.45 18.36 25.04
CA PRO A 140 18.24 19.41 24.42
C PRO A 140 17.41 20.71 24.38
N LEU A 141 18.01 21.78 24.89
CA LEU A 141 17.48 23.14 24.85
C LEU A 141 17.54 23.71 23.44
#